data_AF-A0A9D1R739-F1
#
_entry.id   AF-A0A9D1R739-F1
#
_cell.length_a   1.000
_cell.length_b   1.000
_cell.length_c   1.000
_cell.angle_alpha   90.00
_cell.angle_beta   90.00
_cell.angle_gamma   90.00
#
_symmetry.space_group_name_H-M   'P 1'
#
loop_
_entity.id
_entity.type
_entity.pdbx_description
1 polymer ?
#
loop_
_entity_poly.entity_id
_entity_poly.type
_entity_poly.pdbx_seq_one_letter_code
_entity_poly.pdbx_strand_id
1 'polypeptide(L)'
;LRLENARRAIETDPGNGWVRRVERALRYETGSVEHTGIHFFTDASILTREKEEIPVILLGPGRDEMAHRPNEYVEIEKYLRYIRILNRLF
;
A
#
# COMPACT_ATOMS: atom_id res chain seq x y z
N LEU A 1 13.70 19.05 -26.31
CA LEU A 1 12.59 18.76 -25.39
C LEU A 1 13.17 18.00 -24.21
N ARG A 2 13.06 18.50 -22.96
CA ARG A 2 13.55 17.79 -21.78
C ARG A 2 12.40 16.94 -21.24
N LEU A 3 12.47 15.63 -21.43
CA LEU A 3 11.54 14.68 -20.83
C LEU A 3 12.01 14.42 -19.39
N GLU A 4 11.29 14.97 -18.43
CA GLU A 4 11.53 14.74 -17.00
C GLU A 4 10.47 13.80 -16.45
N ASN A 5 10.90 12.77 -15.71
CA ASN A 5 9.99 11.85 -15.04
C ASN A 5 9.50 12.42 -13.69
N ALA A 6 8.92 13.63 -13.73
CA ALA A 6 8.42 14.31 -12.54
C ALA A 6 7.08 13.68 -12.10
N ARG A 7 7.07 13.04 -10.93
CA ARG A 7 5.89 12.41 -10.33
C ARG A 7 5.68 12.93 -8.91
N ARG A 8 4.43 13.24 -8.57
CA ARG A 8 4.04 13.72 -7.23
C ARG A 8 4.26 12.63 -6.18
N ALA A 9 4.79 13.00 -5.02
CA ALA A 9 4.81 12.12 -3.85
C ALA A 9 3.38 11.90 -3.33
N ILE A 10 3.08 10.68 -2.91
CA ILE A 10 1.77 10.32 -2.40
C ILE A 10 1.87 10.09 -0.90
N GLU A 11 1.04 10.80 -0.15
CA GLU A 11 0.91 10.70 1.29
C GLU A 11 -0.57 10.84 1.66
N THR A 12 -1.00 10.08 2.66
CA THR A 12 -2.34 10.18 3.23
C THR A 12 -2.19 10.44 4.73
N ASP A 13 -2.91 11.45 5.22
CA ASP A 13 -2.95 11.79 6.65
C ASP A 13 -3.29 10.54 7.50
N PRO A 14 -2.49 10.19 8.54
CA PRO A 14 -2.79 9.07 9.44
C PRO A 14 -4.17 9.19 10.14
N GLY A 15 -4.64 10.41 10.35
CA GLY A 15 -5.97 10.77 10.82
C GLY A 15 -7.08 10.61 9.77
N ASN A 16 -6.80 10.14 8.55
CA ASN A 16 -7.82 9.83 7.56
C ASN A 16 -8.68 8.62 8.00
N GLY A 17 -9.98 8.67 7.72
CA GLY A 17 -10.92 7.59 8.08
C GLY A 17 -10.58 6.24 7.44
N TRP A 18 -10.03 6.23 6.23
CA TRP A 18 -9.60 5.01 5.54
C TRP A 18 -8.35 4.41 6.19
N VAL A 19 -7.37 5.22 6.58
CA VAL A 19 -6.17 4.75 7.28
C VAL A 19 -6.58 4.04 8.56
N ARG A 20 -7.36 4.70 9.42
CA ARG A 20 -7.89 4.08 10.65
C ARG A 20 -8.71 2.80 10.41
N ARG A 21 -9.46 2.72 9.29
CA ARG A 21 -10.21 1.51 8.94
C ARG A 21 -9.24 0.36 8.60
N VAL A 22 -8.21 0.63 7.81
CA VAL A 22 -7.14 -0.33 7.47
C VAL A 22 -6.37 -0.77 8.70
N GLU A 23 -5.96 0.15 9.57
CA GLU A 23 -5.27 -0.17 10.83
C GLU A 23 -6.08 -1.15 11.69
N ARG A 24 -7.40 -0.97 11.81
CA ARG A 24 -8.26 -1.87 12.58
C ARG A 24 -8.33 -3.28 11.99
N ALA A 25 -8.43 -3.39 10.67
CA ALA A 25 -8.43 -4.69 10.00
C ALA A 25 -7.08 -5.40 10.13
N LEU A 26 -5.98 -4.65 9.96
CA LEU A 26 -4.62 -5.14 10.18
C LEU A 26 -4.43 -5.64 11.61
N ARG A 27 -4.67 -4.78 12.61
CA ARG A 27 -4.50 -5.12 14.04
C ARG A 27 -5.26 -6.37 14.43
N TYR A 28 -6.46 -6.59 13.87
CA TYR A 28 -7.25 -7.79 14.12
C TYR A 28 -6.57 -9.06 13.58
N GLU A 29 -6.01 -9.02 12.37
CA GLU A 29 -5.43 -10.19 11.70
C GLU A 29 -3.93 -10.42 12.02
N THR A 30 -3.21 -9.40 12.49
CA THR A 30 -1.76 -9.45 12.73
C THR A 30 -1.35 -9.17 14.17
N GLY A 31 -2.22 -8.55 14.98
CA GLY A 31 -1.92 -8.08 16.34
C GLY A 31 -1.16 -6.74 16.41
N SER A 32 -0.60 -6.26 15.31
CA SER A 32 0.19 -5.02 15.25
C SER A 32 -0.06 -4.24 13.95
N VAL A 33 0.31 -2.95 13.95
CA VAL A 33 0.23 -2.09 12.76
C VAL A 33 1.53 -1.30 12.68
N GLU A 34 2.13 -1.28 11.49
CA GLU A 34 3.30 -0.50 11.19
C GLU A 34 3.00 0.41 10.00
N HIS A 35 3.46 1.67 10.08
CA HIS A 35 3.33 2.64 9.01
C HIS A 35 4.69 2.72 8.33
N THR A 36 4.67 2.67 7.00
CA THR A 36 5.89 2.75 6.20
C THR A 36 5.65 3.62 4.98
N GLY A 37 6.73 4.23 4.51
CA GLY A 37 6.82 4.87 3.20
C GLY A 37 7.73 4.05 2.29
N ILE A 38 7.54 4.19 0.99
CA ILE A 38 8.38 3.54 -0.02
C ILE A 38 8.96 4.60 -0.95
N HIS A 39 10.18 4.37 -1.43
CA HIS A 39 10.89 5.31 -2.31
C HIS A 39 10.80 4.96 -3.80
N PHE A 40 9.97 3.98 -4.16
CA PHE A 40 9.72 3.59 -5.54
C PHE A 40 8.36 4.09 -6.05
N PHE A 41 8.23 4.16 -7.37
CA PHE A 41 7.02 4.59 -8.02
C PHE A 41 5.87 3.59 -7.82
N THR A 42 4.66 4.12 -7.65
CA THR A 42 3.41 3.38 -7.76
C THR A 42 2.43 4.13 -8.64
N ASP A 43 1.49 3.41 -9.26
CA ASP A 43 0.48 4.00 -10.13
C ASP A 43 -0.42 5.03 -9.43
N ALA A 44 -0.40 5.07 -8.09
CA ALA A 44 -1.13 6.05 -7.29
C ALA A 44 -0.88 7.50 -7.75
N SER A 45 0.35 7.87 -8.10
CA SER A 45 0.66 9.24 -8.55
C SER A 45 0.04 9.61 -9.90
N ILE A 46 -0.29 8.60 -10.71
CA ILE A 46 -0.97 8.78 -11.99
C ILE A 46 -2.49 8.73 -11.79
N LEU A 47 -2.98 7.76 -11.02
CA LEU A 47 -4.41 7.54 -10.77
C LEU A 47 -5.06 8.70 -10.01
N THR A 48 -4.29 9.43 -9.19
CA THR A 48 -4.78 10.57 -8.40
C THR A 48 -4.39 11.92 -8.99
N ARG A 49 -3.86 11.97 -10.22
CA ARG A 49 -3.32 13.21 -10.80
C ARG A 49 -4.35 14.33 -10.90
N GLU A 50 -5.60 13.99 -11.22
CA GLU A 50 -6.68 14.97 -11.37
C GLU A 50 -7.46 15.22 -10.07
N LYS A 51 -7.20 14.43 -9.02
CA LYS A 51 -7.92 14.44 -7.74
C LYS A 51 -6.98 14.07 -6.60
N GLU A 52 -6.18 15.04 -6.18
CA GLU A 52 -5.14 14.83 -5.17
C GLU A 52 -5.69 14.54 -3.76
N GLU A 53 -6.96 14.85 -3.52
CA GLU A 53 -7.67 14.63 -2.26
C GLU A 53 -8.09 13.17 -2.02
N ILE A 54 -7.98 12.31 -3.03
CA ILE A 54 -8.31 10.89 -2.89
C ILE A 54 -7.27 10.23 -1.98
N PRO A 55 -7.67 9.65 -0.82
CA PRO A 55 -6.72 8.96 0.04
C PRO A 55 -6.19 7.71 -0.64
N VAL A 56 -4.88 7.53 -0.58
CA VAL A 56 -4.18 6.35 -1.12
C VAL A 56 -3.55 5.58 0.02
N ILE A 57 -3.79 4.28 0.06
CA ILE A 57 -3.13 3.35 0.97
C ILE A 57 -2.55 2.23 0.10
N LEU A 58 -1.24 2.01 0.22
CA LEU A 58 -0.59 0.87 -0.40
C LEU A 58 -0.63 -0.29 0.59
N LEU A 59 -1.25 -1.39 0.18
CA LEU A 59 -1.45 -2.55 1.03
C LEU A 59 -1.35 -3.82 0.18
N GLY A 60 -0.50 -4.75 0.59
CA GLY A 60 -0.34 -6.03 -0.09
C GLY A 60 0.55 -6.99 0.69
N PRO A 61 0.47 -8.30 0.42
CA PRO A 61 1.38 -9.28 0.97
C PRO A 61 2.67 -9.35 0.14
N GLY A 62 3.72 -9.93 0.71
CA GLY A 62 5.02 -10.09 0.06
C GLY A 62 6.08 -9.18 0.66
N ARG A 63 7.25 -9.13 0.01
CA ARG A 63 8.38 -8.29 0.40
C ARG A 63 8.79 -7.47 -0.80
N ASP A 64 8.87 -6.16 -0.64
CA ASP A 64 9.27 -5.23 -1.71
C ASP A 64 10.70 -5.51 -2.19
N GLU A 65 11.60 -5.91 -1.29
CA GLU A 65 12.97 -6.33 -1.61
C GLU A 65 13.08 -7.53 -2.58
N MET A 66 12.00 -8.33 -2.69
CA MET A 66 11.92 -9.51 -3.56
C MET A 66 11.37 -9.19 -4.95
N ALA A 67 10.75 -8.02 -5.13
CA ALA A 67 10.21 -7.62 -6.43
C ALA A 67 11.31 -7.62 -7.50
N HIS A 68 10.99 -8.18 -8.67
CA HIS A 68 11.87 -8.25 -9.85
C HIS A 68 13.13 -9.10 -9.65
N ARG A 69 13.16 -9.97 -8.63
CA ARG A 69 14.22 -10.97 -8.44
C ARG A 69 13.82 -12.30 -9.10
N PRO A 70 14.77 -13.08 -9.65
CA PRO A 70 14.45 -14.38 -10.27
C PRO A 70 13.73 -15.37 -9.35
N ASN A 71 13.91 -15.22 -8.04
CA ASN A 71 13.29 -16.01 -6.99
C ASN A 71 12.18 -15.24 -6.24
N GLU A 72 11.50 -14.30 -6.90
CA GLU A 72 10.35 -13.59 -6.33
C GLU A 72 9.29 -14.58 -5.82
N TYR A 73 8.83 -14.37 -4.58
CA TYR A 73 7.83 -15.22 -3.94
C TYR A 73 7.00 -14.44 -2.91
N VAL A 74 5.89 -15.04 -2.50
CA VAL A 74 5.10 -14.63 -1.35
C VAL A 74 4.82 -15.85 -0.47
N GLU A 75 4.91 -15.70 0.85
CA GLU A 75 4.53 -16.77 1.76
C GLU A 75 3.01 -17.01 1.72
N ILE A 76 2.57 -18.27 1.57
CA ILE A 76 1.15 -18.64 1.43
C ILE A 76 0.34 -18.11 2.62
N GLU A 77 0.88 -18.20 3.83
CA GLU A 77 0.23 -17.71 5.04
C GLU A 77 0.02 -16.20 5.01
N LYS A 78 0.96 -15.43 4.44
CA LYS A 78 0.81 -13.97 4.28
C LYS A 78 -0.22 -13.63 3.21
N TYR A 79 -0.23 -14.37 2.09
CA TYR A 79 -1.23 -14.22 1.03
C TYR A 79 -2.66 -14.48 1.55
N LEU A 80 -2.87 -15.60 2.24
CA LEU A 80 -4.19 -15.93 2.83
C LEU A 80 -4.59 -14.95 3.93
N ARG A 81 -3.64 -14.43 4.70
CA ARG A 81 -3.91 -13.37 5.69
C ARG A 81 -4.37 -12.08 5.02
N TYR A 82 -3.74 -11.69 3.91
CA TYR A 82 -4.16 -10.52 3.15
C TYR A 82 -5.61 -10.64 2.65
N ILE A 83 -6.03 -11.82 2.18
CA ILE A 83 -7.43 -12.06 1.82
C ILE A 83 -8.38 -11.84 3.00
N ARG A 84 -8.03 -12.32 4.20
CA ARG A 84 -8.85 -12.07 5.41
C ARG A 84 -8.91 -10.60 5.79
N ILE A 85 -7.80 -9.87 5.65
CA ILE A 85 -7.77 -8.41 5.85
C ILE A 85 -8.74 -7.73 4.87
N LEU A 86 -8.71 -8.08 3.59
CA LEU A 86 -9.63 -7.52 2.58
C LEU A 86 -11.10 -7.83 2.88
N ASN A 87 -11.43 -9.08 3.23
CA ASN A 87 -12.79 -9.49 3.61
C ASN A 87 -13.31 -8.79 4.88
N ARG A 88 -12.41 -8.27 5.71
CA ARG A 88 -12.77 -7.48 6.89
C ARG A 88 -12.91 -5.99 6.56
N LEU A 89 -12.28 -5.53 5.48
CA LEU A 89 -12.36 -4.14 5.04
C LEU A 89 -13.62 -3.83 4.24
N PHE A 90 -14.10 -4.77 3.44
CA PHE A 90 -15.24 -4.62 2.52
C PHE A 90 -16.33 -5.63 2.85
#